data_AF-A0A3P3QSK6-F1
#
_entry.id   AF-A0A3P3QSK6-F1
#
_cell.length_a   1.000
_cell.length_b   1.000
_cell.length_c   1.000
_cell.angle_alpha   90.00
_cell.angle_beta   90.00
_cell.angle_gamma   90.00
#
_symmetry.space_group_name_H-M   'P 1'
#
loop_
_entity.id
_entity.type
_entity.pdbx_description
1 polymer ?
#
loop_
_entity_poly.entity_id
_entity_poly.type
_entity_poly.pdbx_seq_one_letter_code
_entity_poly.pdbx_strand_id
1 'polypeptide(L)'
;MRLVMLALAGLSFSTAVLADCIQSPERTQACPHQIYRLGQLENMAKPAMLCICVADFKEFLTVPTDEDEAHKQKLKRLKLEYALGQKIEPILQVLRD
;
A
#
# COMPACT_ATOMS: atom_id res chain seq x y z
N MET A 1 46.39 20.42 -27.09
CA MET A 1 45.41 19.41 -27.51
C MET A 1 44.37 19.28 -26.42
N ARG A 2 43.11 19.59 -26.76
CA ARG A 2 41.92 19.39 -25.93
C ARG A 2 41.74 17.88 -25.66
N LEU A 3 41.19 17.49 -24.51
CA LEU A 3 39.93 16.73 -24.47
C LEU A 3 39.48 16.41 -23.02
N VAL A 4 38.46 17.18 -22.62
CA VAL A 4 37.21 16.74 -22.00
C VAL A 4 37.31 15.98 -20.66
N MET A 5 37.21 16.75 -19.57
CA MET A 5 36.57 16.27 -18.35
C MET A 5 35.07 16.03 -18.62
N LEU A 6 34.70 14.77 -18.80
CA LEU A 6 33.30 14.34 -18.71
C LEU A 6 32.90 14.32 -17.23
N ALA A 7 32.36 15.45 -16.76
CA ALA A 7 31.60 15.48 -15.53
C ALA A 7 30.29 14.71 -15.79
N LEU A 8 30.27 13.41 -15.46
CA LEU A 8 29.02 12.70 -15.24
C LEU A 8 28.38 13.33 -14.00
N ALA A 9 27.56 14.35 -14.23
CA ALA A 9 26.55 14.78 -13.28
C ALA A 9 25.67 13.57 -13.02
N GLY A 10 25.95 12.87 -11.92
CA GLY A 10 25.08 11.83 -11.40
C GLY A 10 23.72 12.48 -11.20
N LEU A 11 22.76 12.12 -12.05
CA LEU A 11 21.37 12.37 -11.77
C LEU A 11 21.07 11.59 -10.49
N SER A 12 21.17 12.28 -9.36
CA SER A 12 20.54 11.84 -8.14
C SER A 12 19.04 11.88 -8.41
N PHE A 13 18.51 10.77 -8.92
CA PHE A 13 17.09 10.51 -8.81
C PHE A 13 16.83 10.42 -7.32
N SER A 14 16.44 11.54 -6.72
CA SER A 14 15.75 11.50 -5.45
C SER A 14 14.49 10.69 -5.69
N THR A 15 14.54 9.40 -5.40
CA THR A 15 13.35 8.67 -4.99
C THR A 15 12.92 9.39 -3.73
N ALA A 16 12.13 10.46 -3.90
CA ALA A 16 11.33 11.01 -2.83
C ALA A 16 10.76 9.79 -2.14
N VAL A 17 11.06 9.65 -0.85
CA VAL A 17 10.48 8.62 0.00
C VAL A 17 8.98 8.92 -0.03
N LEU A 18 8.32 8.42 -1.08
CA LEU A 18 6.89 8.27 -1.17
C LEU A 18 6.59 7.53 0.12
N ALA A 19 5.87 8.19 1.03
CA ALA A 19 5.39 7.55 2.23
C ALA A 19 4.93 6.14 1.84
N ASP A 20 5.59 5.11 2.39
CA ASP A 20 5.41 3.74 1.93
C ASP A 20 3.91 3.46 1.87
N CYS A 21 3.38 3.32 0.65
CA CYS A 21 1.96 3.15 0.46
C CYS A 21 1.53 1.92 1.24
N ILE A 22 0.39 2.00 1.92
CA ILE A 22 -0.17 0.88 2.64
C ILE A 22 -0.49 -0.20 1.60
N GLN A 23 0.28 -1.30 1.65
CA GLN A 23 0.33 -2.34 0.63
C GLN A 23 0.86 -3.63 1.27
N SER A 24 0.64 -4.78 0.63
CA SER A 24 1.18 -6.04 1.12
C SER A 24 2.72 -5.98 1.19
N PRO A 25 3.35 -6.30 2.34
CA PRO A 25 4.81 -6.36 2.44
C PRO A 25 5.44 -7.42 1.52
N GLU A 26 4.66 -8.42 1.09
CA GLU A 26 5.10 -9.48 0.19
C GLU A 26 5.14 -9.05 -1.29
N ARG A 27 4.77 -7.80 -1.61
CA ARG A 27 4.69 -7.35 -2.99
C ARG A 27 6.07 -7.15 -3.61
N THR A 28 6.30 -7.76 -4.77
CA THR A 28 7.57 -7.69 -5.50
C THR A 28 7.56 -6.71 -6.67
N GLN A 29 6.37 -6.30 -7.13
CA GLN A 29 6.18 -5.36 -8.24
C GLN A 29 5.64 -4.02 -7.74
N ALA A 30 5.58 -3.00 -8.61
CA ALA A 30 4.92 -1.75 -8.28
C ALA A 30 3.40 -1.93 -8.14
N CYS A 31 2.76 -1.08 -7.33
CA CYS A 31 1.30 -1.12 -7.20
C CYS A 31 0.65 -0.69 -8.52
N PRO A 32 -0.25 -1.48 -9.12
CA PRO A 32 -0.95 -1.05 -10.33
C PRO A 32 -2.01 0.02 -10.05
N HIS A 33 -2.54 0.09 -8.81
CA HIS A 33 -3.66 0.95 -8.44
C HIS A 33 -3.41 1.65 -7.09
N GLN A 34 -2.59 2.71 -7.12
CA GLN A 34 -2.37 3.57 -5.96
C GLN A 34 -3.45 4.65 -5.91
N ILE A 35 -3.94 4.91 -4.70
CA ILE A 35 -4.81 6.05 -4.44
C ILE A 35 -4.29 6.83 -3.23
N TYR A 36 -4.68 8.10 -3.18
CA TYR A 36 -4.48 8.96 -2.03
C TYR A 36 -5.85 9.33 -1.45
N ARG A 37 -6.01 9.14 -0.14
CA ARG A 37 -7.25 9.45 0.59
C ARG A 37 -6.92 10.09 1.93
N LEU A 38 -7.70 11.08 2.34
CA LEU A 38 -7.61 11.59 3.71
C LEU A 38 -8.20 10.53 4.64
N GLY A 39 -7.44 10.12 5.66
CA GLY A 39 -7.90 9.12 6.62
C GLY A 39 -7.10 9.17 7.91
N GLN A 40 -7.59 8.46 8.91
CA GLN A 40 -6.91 8.29 10.20
C GLN A 40 -6.96 6.81 10.57
N LEU A 41 -5.79 6.18 10.65
CA LEU A 41 -5.66 4.82 11.17
C LEU A 41 -5.57 4.84 12.70
N GLU A 42 -5.83 3.71 13.36
CA GLU A 42 -5.80 3.58 14.83
C GLU A 42 -4.46 4.06 15.44
N ASN A 43 -3.37 3.91 14.68
CA ASN A 43 -2.02 4.24 15.12
C ASN A 43 -1.67 5.72 14.92
N MET A 44 -2.59 6.53 14.38
CA MET A 44 -2.35 7.92 13.99
C MET A 44 -3.01 8.89 14.97
N ALA A 45 -2.24 9.87 15.45
CA ALA A 45 -2.76 10.90 16.36
C ALA A 45 -3.72 11.91 15.70
N LYS A 46 -3.65 12.07 14.37
CA LYS A 46 -4.49 12.98 13.59
C LYS A 46 -4.70 12.45 12.16
N PRO A 47 -5.75 12.88 11.45
CA PRO A 47 -5.93 12.53 10.04
C PRO A 47 -4.76 13.00 9.17
N ALA A 48 -4.42 12.21 8.16
CA ALA A 48 -3.42 12.58 7.15
C ALA A 48 -3.78 11.96 5.79
N MET A 49 -3.07 12.39 4.74
CA MET A 49 -3.17 11.76 3.43
C MET A 49 -2.51 10.37 3.47
N LEU A 50 -3.32 9.34 3.32
CA LEU A 50 -2.90 7.94 3.20
C LEU A 50 -2.66 7.60 1.73
N CYS A 51 -1.52 7.00 1.41
CA CYS A 51 -1.34 6.29 0.15
C CYS A 51 -1.74 4.82 0.35
N ILE A 52 -2.62 4.27 -0.49
CA ILE A 52 -3.11 2.90 -0.37
C ILE A 52 -3.01 2.19 -1.72
N CYS A 53 -2.51 0.94 -1.74
CA CYS A 53 -2.54 0.09 -2.92
C CYS A 53 -3.85 -0.72 -2.97
N VAL A 54 -4.84 -0.25 -3.72
CA VAL A 54 -6.20 -0.84 -3.75
C VAL A 54 -6.20 -2.30 -4.19
N ALA A 55 -5.28 -2.67 -5.08
CA ALA A 55 -5.17 -4.04 -5.59
C ALA A 55 -4.98 -5.07 -4.46
N ASP A 56 -4.22 -4.72 -3.42
CA ASP A 56 -3.90 -5.61 -2.31
C ASP A 56 -5.09 -5.79 -1.35
N PHE A 57 -6.08 -4.89 -1.39
CA PHE A 57 -7.27 -4.93 -0.54
C PHE A 57 -8.53 -5.36 -1.27
N LYS A 58 -8.49 -5.47 -2.60
CA LYS A 58 -9.66 -5.69 -3.47
C LYS A 58 -10.50 -6.90 -3.03
N GLU A 59 -9.84 -7.99 -2.66
CA GLU A 59 -10.55 -9.21 -2.26
C GLU A 59 -11.35 -9.04 -0.95
N PHE A 60 -11.01 -8.08 -0.09
CA PHE A 60 -11.74 -7.80 1.16
C PHE A 60 -12.85 -6.76 1.00
N LEU A 61 -12.97 -6.17 -0.19
CA LEU A 61 -14.06 -5.26 -0.55
C LEU A 61 -15.26 -6.01 -1.14
N THR A 62 -15.09 -7.30 -1.45
CA THR A 62 -16.15 -8.16 -1.99
C THR A 62 -16.72 -9.07 -0.92
N VAL A 63 -18.04 -9.29 -0.97
CA VAL A 63 -18.73 -10.26 -0.13
C VAL A 63 -18.48 -11.67 -0.71
N PRO A 64 -17.97 -12.64 0.07
CA PRO A 64 -17.80 -14.02 -0.37
C PRO A 64 -19.13 -14.66 -0.82
N THR A 65 -19.07 -15.55 -1.80
CA THR A 65 -20.24 -16.25 -2.35
C THR A 65 -20.70 -17.45 -1.53
N ASP A 66 -19.79 -18.01 -0.73
CA ASP A 66 -19.98 -19.24 0.03
C ASP A 66 -19.04 -19.31 1.26
N GLU A 67 -19.21 -20.35 2.07
CA GLU A 67 -18.45 -20.53 3.31
C GLU A 67 -16.96 -20.80 3.07
N ASP A 68 -16.60 -21.49 1.98
CA ASP A 68 -15.21 -21.82 1.66
C ASP A 68 -14.45 -20.55 1.28
N GLU A 69 -15.04 -19.70 0.43
CA GLU A 69 -14.47 -18.40 0.09
C GLU A 69 -14.42 -17.45 1.29
N ALA A 70 -15.43 -17.48 2.17
CA ALA A 70 -15.41 -16.71 3.42
C ALA A 70 -14.25 -17.14 4.32
N HIS A 71 -14.00 -18.45 4.43
CA HIS A 71 -12.88 -18.98 5.21
C HIS A 71 -11.53 -18.57 4.60
N LYS A 72 -11.36 -18.70 3.29
CA LYS A 72 -10.13 -18.29 2.58
C LYS A 72 -9.86 -16.80 2.75
N GLN A 73 -10.89 -15.96 2.55
CA GLN A 73 -10.78 -14.51 2.71
C GLN A 73 -10.38 -14.14 4.15
N LYS A 74 -10.95 -14.81 5.16
CA LYS A 74 -10.58 -14.61 6.58
C LYS A 74 -9.11 -14.95 6.83
N LEU A 75 -8.60 -16.06 6.32
CA LEU A 75 -7.20 -16.43 6.48
C LEU A 75 -6.25 -15.43 5.81
N LYS A 76 -6.56 -15.00 4.59
CA LYS A 76 -5.76 -13.99 3.88
C LYS A 76 -5.77 -12.65 4.61
N ARG A 77 -6.93 -12.24 5.13
CA ARG A 77 -7.05 -11.04 5.97
C ARG A 77 -6.14 -11.12 7.18
N LEU A 78 -6.17 -12.23 7.93
CA LEU A 78 -5.31 -12.42 9.09
C LEU A 78 -3.83 -12.37 8.73
N LYS A 79 -3.43 -13.00 7.62
CA LYS A 79 -2.05 -12.95 7.13
C LYS A 79 -1.62 -11.52 6.80
N LEU A 80 -2.47 -10.76 6.12
CA LEU A 80 -2.18 -9.38 5.76
C LEU A 80 -2.12 -8.46 6.99
N GLU A 81 -3.06 -8.59 7.93
CA GLU A 81 -3.05 -7.86 9.20
C GLU A 81 -1.77 -8.13 9.99
N TYR A 82 -1.32 -9.39 10.02
CA TYR A 82 -0.06 -9.76 10.66
C TYR A 82 1.14 -9.12 9.95
N ALA A 83 1.20 -9.20 8.62
CA ALA A 83 2.29 -8.64 7.84
C ALA A 83 2.37 -7.10 7.97
N LEU A 84 1.22 -6.42 8.05
CA LEU A 84 1.12 -4.98 8.24
C LEU A 84 1.31 -4.54 9.71
N GLY A 85 1.24 -5.47 10.66
CA GLY A 85 1.28 -5.16 12.09
C GLY A 85 0.06 -4.36 12.60
N GLN A 86 -1.04 -4.33 11.86
CA GLN A 86 -2.25 -3.56 12.22
C GLN A 86 -3.52 -4.17 11.60
N LYS A 87 -4.68 -3.82 12.15
CA LYS A 87 -5.98 -4.19 11.56
C LYS A 87 -6.20 -3.50 10.22
N ILE A 88 -6.79 -4.22 9.26
CA ILE A 88 -7.08 -3.63 7.94
C ILE A 88 -8.46 -2.99 7.84
N GLU A 89 -9.36 -3.19 8.81
CA GLU A 89 -10.73 -2.62 8.75
C GLU A 89 -10.75 -1.09 8.56
N PRO A 90 -9.92 -0.30 9.27
CA PRO A 90 -9.87 1.15 9.04
C PRO A 90 -9.45 1.52 7.61
N ILE A 91 -8.58 0.71 6.98
CA ILE A 91 -8.17 0.89 5.58
C ILE A 91 -9.35 0.58 4.66
N LEU A 92 -10.08 -0.52 4.93
CA LEU A 92 -11.25 -0.90 4.15
C LEU A 92 -12.37 0.13 4.22
N GLN A 93 -12.55 0.79 5.38
CA GLN A 93 -13.49 1.92 5.51
C GLN A 93 -13.11 3.06 4.58
N VAL A 94 -11.85 3.50 4.61
CA VAL A 94 -11.32 4.55 3.70
C VAL A 94 -11.48 4.20 2.21
N LEU A 95 -11.49 2.90 1.86
CA LEU A 95 -11.66 2.43 0.48
C LEU A 95 -13.12 2.28 0.04
N ARG A 96 -14.07 2.18 0.98
CA ARG A 96 -15.51 2.10 0.69
C ARG A 96 -16.16 3.47 0.53
N ASP A 97 -15.57 4.49 1.17
CA ASP A 97 -15.95 5.90 1.06
C ASP A 97 -15.57 6.53 -0.29
#